data_AF-A0A5C7A1K5-F1
#
_entry.id   AF-A0A5C7A1K5-F1
#
_cell.length_a   1.000
_cell.length_b   1.000
_cell.length_c   1.000
_cell.angle_alpha   90.00
_cell.angle_beta   90.00
_cell.angle_gamma   90.00
#
_symmetry.space_group_name_H-M   'P 1'
#
loop_
_entity.id
_entity.type
_entity.pdbx_description
1 polymer ?
#
loop_
_entity_poly.entity_id
_entity_poly.type
_entity_poly.pdbx_seq_one_letter_code
_entity_poly.pdbx_strand_id
1 'polypeptide(L)' 'MNGIEIFVRFQLTKHKIYFATIEPDFNVLPIILQHFESRYADQKWIIYNIK' A
#
# COMPACT_ATOMS: atom_id res chain seq x y z
N MET A 1 -15.61 10.16 -15.42
CA MET A 1 -15.29 8.82 -14.91
C MET A 1 -14.36 8.99 -13.73
N ASN A 2 -14.72 8.36 -12.62
CA ASN A 2 -14.18 8.56 -11.29
C ASN A 2 -12.67 8.28 -11.23
N GLY A 3 -11.95 9.02 -10.39
CA GLY A 3 -10.55 8.73 -10.10
C GLY A 3 -10.39 7.28 -9.65
N ILE A 4 -9.31 6.63 -10.09
CA ILE A 4 -9.00 5.25 -9.73
C ILE A 4 -8.84 5.20 -8.21
N GLU A 5 -9.86 4.70 -7.50
CA GLU A 5 -9.76 4.42 -6.06
C GLU A 5 -8.99 3.11 -5.89
N ILE A 6 -7.70 3.21 -5.64
CA ILE A 6 -6.86 2.05 -5.32
C ILE A 6 -7.07 1.71 -3.84
N PHE A 7 -7.87 0.68 -3.58
CA PHE A 7 -8.08 0.17 -2.23
C PHE A 7 -7.01 -0.86 -1.86
N VAL A 8 -6.02 -0.44 -1.06
CA VAL A 8 -5.05 -1.36 -0.44
C VAL A 8 -5.56 -1.79 0.94
N ARG A 9 -5.65 -3.11 1.17
CA ARG A 9 -6.07 -3.67 2.46
C ARG A 9 -4.85 -4.06 3.28
N PHE A 10 -4.64 -3.35 4.39
CA PHE A 10 -3.60 -3.71 5.35
C PHE A 10 -4.09 -4.72 6.38
N GLN A 11 -3.19 -5.63 6.75
CA GLN A 11 -3.28 -6.48 7.92
C GLN A 11 -2.24 -6.03 8.94
N LEU A 12 -2.64 -5.91 10.22
CA LEU A 12 -1.70 -5.59 11.29
C LEU A 12 -1.02 -6.86 11.78
N THR A 13 0.31 -6.90 11.68
CA THR A 13 1.11 -8.01 12.21
C THR A 13 1.29 -7.91 13.72
N LYS A 14 1.71 -9.02 14.36
CA LYS A 14 2.07 -9.06 15.80
C LYS A 14 3.16 -8.04 16.18
N HIS A 15 3.98 -7.63 15.23
CA HIS A 15 5.08 -6.66 15.42
C HIS A 15 4.66 -5.21 15.15
N LYS A 16 3.36 -4.92 15.08
CA LYS A 16 2.83 -3.57 14.76
C LYS A 16 3.28 -3.01 13.41
N ILE A 17 3.44 -3.90 12.43
CA ILE A 17 3.71 -3.53 11.03
C ILE A 17 2.44 -3.77 10.23
N TYR A 18 1.98 -2.76 9.49
CA TYR A 18 0.89 -2.90 8.53
C TYR A 18 1.41 -3.54 7.24
N PHE A 19 0.92 -4.71 6.88
CA PHE A 19 1.34 -5.45 5.70
C PHE A 19 0.20 -5.55 4.69
N ALA A 20 0.48 -5.31 3.43
CA ALA A 20 -0.47 -5.51 2.34
C ALA A 20 0.22 -6.15 1.13
N THR A 21 -0.49 -7.03 0.43
CA THR A 21 -0.11 -7.52 -0.88
C THR A 21 -0.95 -6.82 -1.96
N ILE A 22 -0.34 -6.55 -3.11
CA ILE A 22 -1.01 -5.99 -4.29
C ILE A 22 -0.62 -6.80 -5.53
N GLU A 23 -1.52 -6.89 -6.50
CA GLU A 23 -1.27 -7.57 -7.77
C GLU A 23 -1.77 -6.72 -8.96
N PRO A 24 -1.15 -5.55 -9.20
CA PRO A 24 -1.55 -4.68 -10.30
C PRO A 24 -1.14 -5.28 -11.66
N ASP A 25 -1.78 -4.81 -12.73
CA ASP A 25 -1.36 -5.15 -14.10
C ASP A 25 -0.07 -4.44 -14.54
N PHE A 26 0.27 -3.34 -13.87
CA PHE A 26 1.46 -2.52 -14.14
C PHE A 26 2.21 -2.18 -12.85
N ASN A 27 3.46 -1.72 -12.96
CA ASN A 27 4.19 -1.24 -11.79
C ASN A 27 3.60 0.08 -11.27
N VAL A 28 2.75 -0.01 -10.25
CA VAL A 28 2.10 1.16 -9.62
C VAL A 28 2.84 1.65 -8.36
N LEU A 29 3.87 0.95 -7.89
CA LEU A 29 4.58 1.32 -6.65
C LEU A 29 5.04 2.78 -6.63
N PRO A 30 5.64 3.34 -7.71
CA PRO A 30 6.07 4.74 -7.72
C PRO A 30 4.91 5.74 -7.56
N ILE A 31 3.70 5.38 -8.00
CA ILE A 31 2.52 6.26 -7.99
C ILE A 31 1.91 6.28 -6.59
N ILE A 32 1.84 5.12 -5.93
CA ILE A 32 1.15 4.99 -4.64
C ILE A 32 2.05 5.32 -3.45
N LEU A 33 3.38 5.32 -3.62
CA LEU A 33 4.34 5.50 -2.53
C LEU A 33 4.07 6.78 -1.73
N GLN A 34 3.97 7.93 -2.40
CA GLN A 34 3.75 9.23 -1.76
C GLN A 34 2.43 9.28 -0.96
N HIS A 35 1.38 8.62 -1.47
CA HIS A 35 0.10 8.53 -0.77
C HIS A 35 0.24 7.80 0.56
N PHE A 36 0.91 6.65 0.58
CA PHE A 36 1.08 5.83 1.77
C PHE A 36 2.12 6.41 2.74
N GLU A 37 3.18 7.03 2.25
CA GLU A 37 4.15 7.77 3.06
C GLU A 37 3.50 8.91 3.84
N SER A 38 2.67 9.73 3.18
CA SER A 38 1.97 10.84 3.84
C SER A 38 0.89 10.35 4.81
N ARG A 39 0.12 9.32 4.44
CA ARG A 39 -1.01 8.83 5.25
C ARG A 39 -0.58 8.02 6.47
N TYR A 40 0.53 7.30 6.38
CA TYR A 40 1.03 6.40 7.41
C TYR A 40 2.43 6.82 7.90
N ALA A 41 2.70 8.12 7.97
CA ALA A 41 4.01 8.68 8.31
C ALA A 41 4.55 8.18 9.67
N ASP A 42 3.67 7.97 10.64
CA ASP A 42 4.03 7.52 12.00
C ASP A 42 3.93 5.99 12.19
N GLN A 43 3.68 5.24 11.12
CA GLN A 43 3.45 3.79 11.20
C GLN A 43 4.48 3.04 10.36
N LYS A 44 4.83 1.83 10.80
CA LYS A 44 5.62 0.91 9.96
C LYS A 44 4.69 0.16 9.03
N TRP A 45 4.96 0.20 7.74
CA TRP A 45 4.16 -0.49 6.74
C TRP A 45 5.00 -1.10 5.63
N ILE A 46 4.45 -2.12 4.99
CA ILE A 46 5.04 -2.84 3.87
C ILE A 46 3.92 -3.07 2.85
N ILE A 47 4.17 -2.69 1.60
CA ILE A 47 3.34 -3.05 0.46
C ILE A 47 4.19 -3.95 -0.44
N TYR A 48 3.73 -5.18 -0.66
CA TYR A 48 4.45 -6.17 -1.45
C TYR A 48 3.68 -6.46 -2.75
N ASN A 49 4.33 -6.27 -3.90
CA ASN A 49 3.77 -6.72 -5.17
C ASN A 49 3.99 -8.23 -5.30
N ILE A 50 2.92 -8.99 -5.52
CA ILE A 50 2.98 -10.47 -5.64
C ILE A 50 3.21 -10.97 -7.07
N LYS A 51 3.34 -10.06 -8.05
CA LYS A 51 3.85 -10.36 -9.40
C LYS A 51 5.36 -10.17 -9.51
#